data_AF-A0A7V2DHN8-F1
#
_entry.id   AF-A0A7V2DHN8-F1
#
_cell.length_a   1.000
_cell.length_b   1.000
_cell.length_c   1.000
_cell.angle_alpha   90.00
_cell.angle_beta   90.00
_cell.angle_gamma   90.00
#
_symmetry.space_group_name_H-M   'P 1'
#
loop_
_entity.id
_entity.type
_entity.pdbx_description
1 polymer ?
#
loop_
_entity_poly.entity_id
_entity_poly.type
_entity_poly.pdbx_seq_one_letter_code
_entity_poly.pdbx_strand_id
1 'polypeptide(L)'
;MGPRSKKECTETTHRRYKNASRAERTVILNEFCATSGYHRKYAIRLLRGFKRFTKAKPKKRGPKPRYQRDEIITPLKRIWLAANLPCSKRLKAILPLWLPGYEHLLLVAHMMGQPEYYGP
;
A
#
# COMPACT_ATOMS: atom_id res chain seq x y z
N MET A 1 -1.09 -4.70 35.44
CA MET A 1 -2.09 -5.28 34.51
C MET A 1 -1.44 -6.14 33.44
N GLY A 2 -1.91 -7.38 33.26
CA GLY A 2 -1.49 -8.26 32.17
C GLY A 2 -2.03 -7.84 30.79
N PRO A 3 -1.45 -8.35 29.69
CA PRO A 3 -1.78 -7.92 28.32
C PRO A 3 -3.22 -8.22 27.86
N ARG A 4 -3.87 -9.28 28.38
CA ARG A 4 -5.30 -9.56 28.10
C ARG A 4 -6.23 -8.57 28.81
N SER A 5 -6.01 -8.37 30.11
CA SER A 5 -6.78 -7.41 30.92
C SER A 5 -6.71 -5.98 30.36
N LYS A 6 -5.54 -5.55 29.85
CA LYS A 6 -5.39 -4.26 29.15
C LYS A 6 -6.28 -4.14 27.90
N LYS A 7 -6.46 -5.23 27.15
CA LYS A 7 -7.28 -5.24 25.92
C LYS A 7 -8.77 -5.13 26.26
N GLU A 8 -9.27 -5.91 27.22
CA GLU A 8 -10.66 -5.82 27.69
C GLU A 8 -10.99 -4.44 28.24
N CYS A 9 -10.10 -3.87 29.06
CA CYS A 9 -10.30 -2.54 29.62
C CYS A 9 -10.39 -1.48 28.50
N THR A 10 -9.52 -1.57 27.50
CA THR A 10 -9.55 -0.69 26.32
C THR A 10 -10.84 -0.87 25.50
N GLU A 11 -11.33 -2.10 25.38
CA GLU A 11 -12.52 -2.45 24.61
C GLU A 11 -13.80 -1.85 25.22
N THR A 12 -13.97 -2.01 26.54
CA THR A 12 -15.09 -1.44 27.30
C THR A 12 -15.04 0.10 27.29
N THR A 13 -13.87 0.69 27.52
CA THR A 13 -13.71 2.15 27.50
C THR A 13 -13.91 2.73 26.10
N HIS A 14 -13.48 2.04 25.04
CA HIS A 14 -13.62 2.53 23.67
C HIS A 14 -15.09 2.77 23.30
N ARG A 15 -16.01 1.87 23.67
CA ARG A 15 -17.43 2.01 23.36
C ARG A 15 -18.04 3.24 24.06
N ARG A 16 -17.72 3.45 25.34
CA ARG A 16 -18.12 4.65 26.10
C ARG A 16 -17.54 5.92 25.50
N TYR A 17 -16.24 5.92 25.19
CA TYR A 17 -15.52 7.06 24.60
C TYR A 17 -16.06 7.47 23.23
N LYS A 18 -16.42 6.50 22.39
CA LYS A 18 -16.93 6.72 21.04
C LYS A 18 -18.28 7.44 21.06
N ASN A 19 -19.19 7.03 21.94
CA ASN A 19 -20.56 7.55 22.03
C ASN A 19 -20.69 8.80 22.92
N ALA A 20 -19.68 9.11 23.74
CA ALA A 20 -19.67 10.25 24.64
C ALA A 20 -19.54 11.60 23.92
N SER A 21 -20.15 12.63 24.53
CA SER A 21 -19.98 14.05 24.22
C SER A 21 -18.58 14.55 24.55
N ARG A 22 -18.26 15.80 24.19
CA ARG A 22 -16.92 16.38 24.41
C ARG A 22 -16.55 16.46 25.90
N ALA A 23 -17.50 16.81 26.77
CA ALA A 23 -17.28 16.89 28.22
C ALA A 23 -17.06 15.49 28.82
N GLU A 24 -17.94 14.54 28.49
CA GLU A 24 -17.87 13.15 28.98
C GLU A 24 -16.59 12.44 28.53
N ARG A 25 -16.11 12.71 27.31
CA ARG A 25 -14.83 12.17 26.81
C ARG A 25 -13.64 12.56 27.69
N THR A 26 -13.66 13.75 28.27
CA THR A 26 -12.58 14.22 29.16
C THR A 26 -12.56 13.41 30.45
N VAL A 27 -13.74 13.16 31.03
CA VAL A 27 -13.91 12.34 32.25
C VAL A 27 -13.48 10.90 31.99
N ILE A 28 -13.98 10.29 30.91
CA ILE A 28 -13.62 8.91 30.49
C ILE A 28 -12.11 8.78 30.27
N LEU A 29 -11.47 9.79 29.68
CA LEU A 29 -10.01 9.81 29.50
C LEU A 29 -9.26 9.87 30.82
N ASN A 30 -9.73 10.65 31.79
CA ASN A 30 -9.11 10.74 33.11
C ASN A 30 -9.19 9.40 33.84
N GLU A 31 -10.38 8.80 33.89
CA GLU A 31 -10.61 7.46 34.46
C GLU A 31 -9.72 6.40 33.81
N PHE A 32 -9.61 6.43 32.48
CA PHE A 32 -8.79 5.48 31.74
C PHE A 32 -7.30 5.67 32.03
N CYS A 33 -6.81 6.91 32.09
CA CYS A 33 -5.41 7.18 32.42
C CYS A 33 -5.08 6.74 33.86
N ALA A 34 -5.97 7.00 34.82
CA ALA A 34 -5.80 6.57 36.22
C ALA A 34 -5.75 5.04 36.35
N THR A 35 -6.65 4.33 35.65
CA THR A 35 -6.74 2.86 35.72
C THR A 35 -5.60 2.16 34.98
N SER A 36 -5.18 2.68 33.83
CA SER A 36 -4.19 2.03 32.95
C SER A 36 -2.75 2.52 33.15
N GLY A 37 -2.55 3.64 33.84
CA GLY A 37 -1.25 4.30 34.00
C GLY A 37 -0.73 4.93 32.70
N TYR A 38 -1.57 5.08 31.67
CA TYR A 38 -1.15 5.68 30.41
C TYR A 38 -1.22 7.20 30.42
N HIS A 39 -0.27 7.83 29.73
CA HIS A 39 -0.33 9.25 29.46
C HIS A 39 -1.51 9.60 28.54
N ARG A 40 -2.15 10.74 28.79
CA ARG A 40 -3.36 11.19 28.08
C ARG A 40 -3.24 11.15 26.55
N LYS A 41 -2.11 11.61 26.00
CA LYS A 41 -1.85 11.60 24.55
C LYS A 41 -1.84 10.18 23.98
N TYR A 42 -1.29 9.23 24.73
CA TYR A 42 -1.26 7.82 24.34
C TYR A 42 -2.66 7.21 24.41
N ALA A 43 -3.39 7.45 25.51
CA ALA A 43 -4.77 6.99 25.70
C ALA A 43 -5.70 7.46 24.57
N ILE A 44 -5.63 8.73 24.17
CA ILE A 44 -6.41 9.27 23.04
C ILE A 44 -6.10 8.50 21.75
N ARG A 45 -4.82 8.30 21.43
CA ARG A 45 -4.41 7.61 20.22
C ARG A 45 -4.85 6.14 20.22
N LEU A 46 -4.76 5.49 21.37
CA LEU A 46 -5.20 4.11 21.57
C LEU A 46 -6.71 3.97 21.35
N LEU A 47 -7.52 4.81 22.00
CA LEU A 47 -8.98 4.76 21.91
C LEU A 47 -9.50 5.17 20.52
N ARG A 48 -8.88 6.16 19.86
CA ARG A 48 -9.24 6.55 18.48
C ARG A 48 -8.79 5.52 17.43
N GLY A 49 -7.66 4.87 17.66
CA GLY A 49 -7.08 3.87 16.78
C GLY A 49 -7.64 2.45 16.96
N PHE A 50 -8.53 2.24 17.93
CA PHE A 50 -9.09 0.93 18.22
C PHE A 50 -10.08 0.50 17.11
N LYS A 51 -9.66 -0.48 16.30
CA LYS A 51 -10.39 -0.90 15.08
C LYS A 51 -11.18 -2.20 15.23
N ARG A 52 -11.14 -2.89 16.38
CA ARG A 52 -11.79 -4.20 16.58
C ARG A 52 -13.29 -4.19 16.24
N PHE A 53 -13.98 -3.07 16.47
CA PHE A 53 -15.42 -2.92 16.16
C PHE A 53 -15.71 -2.07 14.91
N THR A 54 -14.68 -1.67 14.16
CA THR A 54 -14.86 -0.82 12.97
C THR A 54 -14.61 -1.68 11.74
N LYS A 55 -15.64 -1.94 10.94
CA LYS A 55 -15.47 -2.55 9.62
C LYS A 55 -14.47 -1.70 8.82
N ALA A 56 -13.43 -2.35 8.29
CA ALA A 56 -12.49 -1.66 7.42
C ALA A 56 -13.25 -1.08 6.24
N LYS A 57 -13.19 0.23 6.05
CA LYS A 57 -13.78 0.84 4.86
C LYS A 57 -13.02 0.30 3.64
N PRO A 58 -13.72 -0.16 2.58
CA PRO A 58 -13.05 -0.56 1.36
C PRO A 58 -12.24 0.63 0.85
N LYS A 59 -10.96 0.40 0.56
CA LYS A 59 -10.13 1.42 -0.09
C LYS A 59 -10.75 1.69 -1.46
N LYS A 60 -10.93 2.96 -1.80
CA LYS A 60 -11.33 3.35 -3.16
C LYS A 60 -10.31 2.77 -4.13
N ARG A 61 -10.78 2.06 -5.16
CA ARG A 61 -9.91 1.54 -6.23
C ARG A 61 -9.17 2.72 -6.86
N GLY A 62 -7.89 2.54 -7.16
CA GLY A 62 -7.12 3.54 -7.89
C GLY A 62 -7.71 3.81 -9.29
N PRO A 63 -7.29 4.90 -9.95
CA PRO A 63 -7.71 5.21 -11.31
C PRO A 63 -7.38 4.06 -12.27
N LYS A 64 -8.14 3.96 -13.37
CA LYS A 64 -7.85 2.98 -14.42
C LYS A 64 -6.42 3.22 -14.96
N PRO A 65 -5.61 2.17 -15.13
CA PRO A 65 -4.24 2.30 -15.59
C PRO A 65 -4.22 2.76 -17.06
N ARG A 66 -3.48 3.84 -17.35
CA ARG A 66 -3.44 4.50 -18.67
C ARG A 66 -2.61 3.76 -19.72
N TYR A 67 -1.54 3.09 -19.29
CA TYR A 67 -0.52 2.49 -20.15
C TYR A 67 -0.47 0.96 -20.05
N GLN A 68 -1.55 0.34 -19.56
CA GLN A 68 -1.63 -1.11 -19.39
C GLN A 68 -2.07 -1.78 -20.68
N ARG A 69 -1.23 -1.63 -21.71
CA ARG A 69 -1.33 -2.32 -23.00
C ARG A 69 -0.13 -3.24 -23.13
N ASP A 70 -0.36 -4.48 -23.59
CA ASP A 70 0.70 -5.47 -23.72
C ASP A 70 1.75 -5.05 -24.75
N GLU A 71 1.34 -4.30 -25.77
CA GLU A 71 2.22 -3.64 -26.75
C GLU A 71 3.29 -2.75 -26.12
N ILE A 72 3.03 -2.18 -24.94
CA ILE A 72 3.96 -1.30 -24.21
C ILE A 72 4.69 -2.07 -23.11
N ILE A 73 3.97 -2.90 -22.36
CA ILE A 73 4.52 -3.62 -21.20
C ILE A 73 5.53 -4.68 -21.64
N THR A 74 5.25 -5.42 -22.71
CA THR A 74 6.10 -6.49 -23.20
C THR A 74 7.50 -6.00 -23.60
N PRO A 75 7.65 -4.99 -24.50
CA PRO A 75 8.98 -4.49 -24.84
C PRO A 75 9.68 -3.84 -23.64
N LEU A 76 8.94 -3.11 -22.80
CA LEU A 76 9.52 -2.46 -21.63
C LEU A 76 10.09 -3.47 -20.63
N LYS A 77 9.39 -4.59 -20.39
CA LYS A 77 9.87 -5.68 -19.53
C LYS A 77 11.12 -6.35 -20.09
N ARG A 78 11.15 -6.62 -21.41
CA ARG A 78 12.32 -7.23 -22.07
C ARG A 78 13.55 -6.35 -21.96
N ILE A 79 13.41 -5.06 -22.27
CA ILE A 79 14.50 -4.09 -22.13
C ILE A 79 14.93 -4.00 -20.65
N TRP A 80 13.99 -3.97 -19.71
CA TRP A 80 14.30 -3.91 -18.29
C TRP A 80 15.08 -5.14 -17.79
N LEU A 81 14.71 -6.34 -18.23
CA LEU A 81 15.41 -7.58 -17.91
C LEU A 81 16.82 -7.59 -18.52
N ALA A 82 16.92 -7.25 -19.82
CA ALA A 82 18.21 -7.21 -20.53
C ALA A 82 19.17 -6.14 -19.98
N ALA A 83 18.64 -5.04 -19.44
CA ALA A 83 19.42 -3.95 -18.84
C ALA A 83 19.84 -4.20 -17.38
N ASN A 84 19.72 -5.43 -16.87
CA ASN A 84 20.00 -5.80 -15.47
C ASN A 84 19.11 -5.10 -14.43
N LEU A 85 17.80 -5.06 -14.69
CA LEU A 85 16.77 -4.63 -13.74
C LEU A 85 16.98 -3.22 -13.12
N PRO A 86 17.27 -2.18 -13.93
CA PRO A 86 17.51 -0.83 -13.41
C PRO A 86 16.24 -0.23 -12.77
N CYS A 87 16.43 0.72 -11.86
CA CYS A 87 15.32 1.51 -11.34
C CYS A 87 14.64 2.34 -12.46
N SER A 88 13.37 2.71 -12.28
CA SER A 88 12.57 3.40 -13.30
C SER A 88 13.20 4.67 -13.86
N LYS A 89 13.91 5.45 -13.01
CA LYS A 89 14.65 6.65 -13.44
C LYS A 89 15.78 6.32 -14.42
N ARG A 90 16.54 5.26 -14.12
CA ARG A 90 17.65 4.81 -14.96
C ARG A 90 17.13 4.13 -16.23
N LEU A 91 16.09 3.32 -16.12
CA LEU A 91 15.40 2.73 -17.28
C LEU A 91 14.95 3.81 -18.26
N LYS A 92 14.30 4.87 -17.77
CA LYS A 92 13.89 6.01 -18.61
C LYS A 92 15.05 6.64 -19.38
N ALA A 93 16.21 6.79 -18.74
CA ALA A 93 17.37 7.42 -19.36
C ALA A 93 18.01 6.54 -20.45
N ILE A 94 17.98 5.22 -20.29
CA ILE A 94 18.57 4.29 -21.26
C ILE A 94 17.62 3.94 -22.42
N LEU A 95 16.30 4.08 -22.24
CA LEU A 95 15.31 3.69 -23.27
C LEU A 95 15.61 4.26 -24.68
N PRO A 96 15.95 5.55 -24.86
CA PRO A 96 16.26 6.09 -26.19
C PRO A 96 17.43 5.38 -26.88
N LEU A 97 18.40 4.88 -26.13
CA LEU A 97 19.54 4.12 -26.66
C LEU A 97 19.15 2.70 -27.05
N TRP A 98 18.20 2.09 -26.32
CA TRP A 98 17.82 0.69 -26.49
C TRP A 98 16.71 0.48 -27.53
N LEU A 99 15.83 1.46 -27.73
CA LEU A 99 14.68 1.36 -28.64
C LEU A 99 15.08 1.02 -30.09
N PRO A 100 16.07 1.67 -30.73
CA PRO A 100 16.45 1.36 -32.10
C PRO A 100 16.93 -0.09 -32.28
N GLY A 101 17.72 -0.59 -31.32
CA GLY A 101 18.19 -1.97 -31.34
C GLY A 101 17.05 -2.97 -31.14
N TYR A 102 16.08 -2.63 -30.29
CA TYR A 102 14.90 -3.44 -30.07
C TYR A 102 14.00 -3.50 -31.32
N GLU A 103 13.81 -2.38 -32.03
CA GLU A 103 13.07 -2.35 -33.31
C GLU A 103 13.73 -3.23 -34.37
N HIS A 104 15.05 -3.16 -34.51
CA HIS A 104 15.80 -4.01 -35.44
C HIS A 104 15.63 -5.50 -35.12
N LEU A 105 15.69 -5.88 -33.83
CA LEU A 105 15.47 -7.26 -33.40
C LEU A 105 14.07 -7.77 -33.72
N LEU A 106 13.05 -6.93 -33.62
CA LEU A 106 11.68 -7.29 -34.00
C LEU A 106 11.54 -7.51 -35.50
N LEU A 107 12.16 -6.66 -36.32
CA LEU A 107 12.16 -6.80 -37.78
C LEU A 107 12.84 -8.09 -38.21
N VAL A 108 14.01 -8.40 -37.64
CA VAL A 108 14.73 -9.65 -37.90
C VAL A 108 13.91 -10.86 -37.44
N ALA A 109 13.28 -10.82 -36.26
CA ALA A 109 12.43 -11.91 -35.79
C ALA A 109 11.21 -12.16 -36.68
N HIS A 110 10.62 -11.09 -37.23
CA HIS A 110 9.51 -11.17 -38.19
C HIS A 110 9.96 -11.77 -39.53
N MET A 111 11.13 -11.38 -40.04
CA MET A 111 11.71 -11.92 -41.27
C MET A 111 12.10 -13.39 -41.15
N MET A 112 12.51 -13.84 -39.97
CA MET A 112 12.92 -15.23 -39.70
C MET A 112 11.75 -16.16 -39.36
N GLY A 113 10.49 -15.69 -39.48
CA GLY A 113 9.30 -16.55 -39.37
C GLY A 113 9.12 -17.22 -38.01
N GLN A 114 9.63 -16.63 -36.92
CA GLN A 114 9.49 -17.18 -35.57
C GLN A 114 8.53 -16.34 -34.72
N PRO A 115 7.19 -16.55 -34.83
CA PRO A 115 6.23 -15.77 -34.06
C PRO A 115 6.12 -16.23 -32.60
N GLU A 116 6.63 -17.41 -32.23
CA GLU A 116 6.31 -18.04 -30.93
C GLU A 116 7.44 -18.06 -29.89
N TYR A 117 8.67 -17.66 -30.22
CA TYR A 117 9.83 -17.93 -29.33
C TYR A 117 10.23 -16.78 -28.39
N TYR A 118 9.29 -15.97 -27.91
CA TYR A 118 9.62 -14.89 -26.97
C TYR A 118 8.51 -14.65 -25.94
N GLY A 119 8.45 -15.49 -24.92
CA GLY A 119 7.75 -15.20 -23.66
C GLY A 119 8.30 -16.03 -22.51
N PRO A 120 7.89 -15.78 -21.26
CA PRO A 120 7.35 -14.53 -20.67
C PRO A 120 8.43 -13.56 -20.17
#